data_AF-A0A9E0U9E5-F1
#
_entry.id   AF-A0A9E0U9E5-F1
#
_cell.length_a   1.000
_cell.length_b   1.000
_cell.length_c   1.000
_cell.angle_alpha   90.00
_cell.angle_beta   90.00
_cell.angle_gamma   90.00
#
_symmetry.space_group_name_H-M   'P 1'
#
loop_
_entity.id
_entity.type
_entity.pdbx_description
1 polymer ?
#
loop_
_entity_poly.entity_id
_entity_poly.type
_entity_poly.pdbx_seq_one_letter_code
_entity_poly.pdbx_strand_id
1 'polypeptide(L)'
;LNEALVHNGDFANYHSVCEYLRQRKIHQQFLTDTEVSVQLFDLWDRVYKYPLEYIIEALAPTTELDFDQLPPEKQLIYRQIQATHIHASPDGPWFFIIARSQPDKKKVQLLGITDTAMLRPQVFALSQDGDVQIGLICSEKQAIDATLRSLAQEDARFCPVADKYWNARGGSSSDGGAFIFTVSADRDGKKLLTCTDKFGRAIMVESGNTRCDTSATEIRQLETPAALRELVNQWLQKGNVEDLFAYAVNLPSWAAGELSQFCRLVVQGADNAKSRATAIELLSLLRDRRFDTGDKRRATVVRVVDDILEALFDSAPLFAEPASRFWRRVTWATRERLVPPRAGEENLIIDAQGFPPEGDDCDAALLRAAYQKGWKRFIVYRLRGQRFHGGGLGPGTNDVRIDLYGSDGDYTASGMDGLQVYVHGNAQDQVAQIAKSGKLVIYGDVGQTFMYGAKGGEVFVLGNAAGRPLINAVGRPRVVINGTCLDFLAESFMAGDPLAGGGFVILNGIEFDGRGRMVPQSMPYPGSNLFSLASGGAIYIRDPHSLVVERQLNGGVLSTLSDKDWQLIRPYLAENERLFGIRAKDLLTVDGKTKTPQEVYRKVSAVKLSVLT
;
A
#
# COMPACT_ATOMS: atom_id res chain seq x y z
N LEU A 1 -5.16 -11.03 34.58
CA LEU A 1 -4.98 -10.57 33.20
C LEU A 1 -3.60 -11.02 32.75
N ASN A 2 -3.54 -11.84 31.71
CA ASN A 2 -2.32 -12.19 31.00
C ASN A 2 -2.23 -11.40 29.67
N GLU A 3 -3.00 -10.31 29.58
CA GLU A 3 -3.21 -9.51 28.38
C GLU A 3 -2.75 -8.07 28.62
N ALA A 4 -2.09 -7.49 27.62
CA ALA A 4 -1.88 -6.06 27.49
C ALA A 4 -2.51 -5.60 26.18
N LEU A 5 -3.31 -4.54 26.23
CA LEU A 5 -4.07 -4.05 25.09
C LEU A 5 -3.69 -2.61 24.81
N VAL A 6 -3.40 -2.32 23.54
CA VAL A 6 -3.29 -0.97 23.00
C VAL A 6 -4.51 -0.72 22.11
N HIS A 7 -5.13 0.43 22.32
CA HIS A 7 -6.29 0.91 21.57
C HIS A 7 -5.92 2.21 20.85
N ASN A 8 -6.45 2.38 19.64
CA ASN A 8 -6.43 3.65 18.93
C ASN A 8 -7.82 3.91 18.37
N GLY A 9 -8.36 5.09 18.66
CA GLY A 9 -9.73 5.46 18.32
C GLY A 9 -10.53 5.87 19.55
N ASP A 10 -11.84 5.90 19.42
CA ASP A 10 -12.81 6.28 20.46
C ASP A 10 -14.09 5.46 20.32
N PHE A 11 -14.59 4.90 21.42
CA PHE A 11 -15.85 4.14 21.41
C PHE A 11 -17.05 5.07 21.40
N ALA A 12 -17.86 5.00 20.33
CA ALA A 12 -19.14 5.68 20.27
C ALA A 12 -20.16 5.13 21.30
N ASN A 13 -19.95 3.89 21.76
CA ASN A 13 -20.85 3.17 22.64
C ASN A 13 -20.24 2.84 24.03
N TYR A 14 -19.23 3.59 24.50
CA TYR A 14 -18.53 3.37 25.77
C TYR A 14 -19.47 3.12 26.96
N HIS A 15 -20.55 3.90 27.09
CA HIS A 15 -21.51 3.76 28.19
C HIS A 15 -22.24 2.40 28.16
N SER A 16 -22.65 1.95 26.98
CA SER A 16 -23.31 0.65 26.79
C SER A 16 -22.37 -0.50 27.17
N VAL A 17 -21.09 -0.39 26.78
CA VAL A 17 -20.06 -1.37 27.14
C VAL A 17 -19.85 -1.43 28.66
N CYS A 18 -19.82 -0.28 29.33
CA CYS A 18 -19.72 -0.21 30.79
C CYS A 18 -20.91 -0.88 31.48
N GLU A 19 -22.14 -0.60 31.05
CA GLU A 19 -23.34 -1.23 31.61
C GLU A 19 -23.32 -2.75 31.42
N TYR A 20 -22.89 -3.23 30.25
CA TYR A 20 -22.72 -4.65 30.00
C TYR A 20 -21.74 -5.31 30.98
N LEU A 21 -20.61 -4.66 31.27
CA LEU A 21 -19.61 -5.14 32.24
C LEU A 21 -20.14 -5.08 33.69
N ARG A 22 -20.88 -4.02 34.06
CA ARG A 22 -21.47 -3.85 35.40
C ARG A 22 -22.53 -4.90 35.72
N GLN A 23 -23.33 -5.31 34.72
CA GLN A 23 -24.25 -6.44 34.86
C GLN A 23 -23.52 -7.74 35.26
N ARG A 24 -22.21 -7.82 35.00
CA ARG A 24 -21.32 -8.93 35.35
C ARG A 24 -20.42 -8.62 36.54
N LYS A 25 -20.76 -7.58 37.31
CA LYS A 25 -20.03 -7.09 38.49
C LYS A 25 -18.59 -6.64 38.20
N ILE A 26 -18.32 -6.20 36.97
CA ILE A 26 -17.05 -5.60 36.57
C ILE A 26 -17.27 -4.08 36.48
N HIS A 27 -16.64 -3.34 37.39
CA HIS A 27 -16.77 -1.90 37.51
C HIS A 27 -15.50 -1.20 37.05
N GLN A 28 -15.66 -0.18 36.21
CA GLN A 28 -14.56 0.62 35.65
C GLN A 28 -13.98 1.56 36.71
N GLN A 29 -12.66 1.75 36.66
CA GLN A 29 -11.90 2.60 37.58
C GLN A 29 -11.18 3.74 36.84
N PHE A 30 -10.67 3.48 35.63
CA PHE A 30 -9.83 4.40 34.87
C PHE A 30 -10.59 5.22 33.85
N LEU A 31 -11.82 4.80 33.52
CA LEU A 31 -12.72 5.50 32.59
C LEU A 31 -12.14 5.63 31.18
N THR A 32 -11.51 4.56 30.67
CA THR A 32 -10.89 4.53 29.34
C THR A 32 -11.43 3.39 28.49
N ASP A 33 -11.45 3.59 27.17
CA ASP A 33 -11.81 2.56 26.20
C ASP A 33 -10.89 1.34 26.31
N THR A 34 -9.60 1.56 26.59
CA THR A 34 -8.62 0.50 26.82
C THR A 34 -9.00 -0.38 28.00
N GLU A 35 -9.45 0.21 29.11
CA GLU A 35 -9.88 -0.53 30.31
C GLU A 35 -11.08 -1.43 29.99
N VAL A 36 -12.13 -0.88 29.39
CA VAL A 36 -13.33 -1.68 29.09
C VAL A 36 -13.04 -2.77 28.05
N SER A 37 -12.18 -2.49 27.07
CA SER A 37 -11.76 -3.46 26.05
C SER A 37 -11.02 -4.66 26.64
N VAL A 38 -10.04 -4.41 27.50
CA VAL A 38 -9.28 -5.51 28.13
C VAL A 38 -10.15 -6.30 29.12
N GLN A 39 -11.10 -5.63 29.80
CA GLN A 39 -12.08 -6.28 30.67
C GLN A 39 -13.05 -7.19 29.89
N LEU A 40 -13.52 -6.76 28.71
CA LEU A 40 -14.32 -7.61 27.81
C LEU A 40 -13.53 -8.82 27.35
N PHE A 41 -12.29 -8.60 26.90
CA PHE A 41 -11.43 -9.68 26.42
C PHE A 41 -11.18 -10.73 27.52
N ASP A 42 -10.80 -10.30 28.74
CA ASP A 42 -10.59 -11.22 29.87
C ASP A 42 -11.86 -11.92 30.32
N LEU A 43 -13.00 -11.21 30.35
CA LEU A 43 -14.29 -11.81 30.66
C LEU A 43 -14.59 -12.96 29.70
N TRP A 44 -14.44 -12.74 28.39
CA TRP A 44 -14.76 -13.76 27.38
C TRP A 44 -13.70 -14.88 27.30
N ASP A 45 -12.42 -14.56 27.48
CA ASP A 45 -11.33 -15.55 27.50
C ASP A 45 -11.32 -16.38 28.80
N ARG A 46 -11.14 -15.74 29.95
CA ARG A 46 -10.89 -16.44 31.21
C ARG A 46 -12.16 -16.95 31.89
N VAL A 47 -13.25 -16.17 31.85
CA VAL A 47 -14.50 -16.52 32.56
C VAL A 47 -15.40 -17.37 31.66
N TYR A 48 -15.67 -16.94 30.43
CA TYR A 48 -16.55 -17.67 29.52
C TYR A 48 -15.83 -18.79 28.75
N LYS A 49 -14.50 -18.76 28.70
CA LYS A 49 -13.66 -19.79 28.05
C LYS A 49 -13.98 -19.92 26.56
N TYR A 50 -14.31 -18.80 25.92
CA TYR A 50 -14.56 -18.78 24.49
C TYR A 50 -13.26 -19.07 23.72
N PRO A 51 -13.33 -19.85 22.62
CA PRO A 51 -12.27 -19.86 21.61
C PRO A 51 -11.96 -18.44 21.14
N LEU A 52 -10.70 -18.18 20.78
CA LEU A 52 -10.27 -16.85 20.36
C LEU A 52 -11.09 -16.31 19.18
N GLU A 53 -11.45 -17.17 18.22
CA GLU A 53 -12.34 -16.81 17.11
C GLU A 53 -13.64 -16.14 17.60
N TYR A 54 -14.25 -16.68 18.66
CA TYR A 54 -15.54 -16.21 19.18
C TYR A 54 -15.38 -14.95 20.03
N ILE A 55 -14.24 -14.77 20.68
CA ILE A 55 -13.88 -13.50 21.33
C ILE A 55 -13.75 -12.41 20.27
N ILE A 56 -13.04 -12.69 19.16
CA ILE A 56 -12.91 -11.75 18.04
C ILE A 56 -14.26 -11.48 17.42
N GLU A 57 -15.13 -12.49 17.24
CA GLU A 57 -16.51 -12.28 16.76
C GLU A 57 -17.34 -11.40 17.68
N ALA A 58 -17.19 -11.55 19.00
CA ALA A 58 -17.88 -10.69 19.96
C ALA A 58 -17.37 -9.24 19.97
N LEU A 59 -16.10 -9.00 19.62
CA LEU A 59 -15.52 -7.66 19.51
C LEU A 59 -15.81 -7.02 18.14
N ALA A 60 -15.47 -7.71 17.05
CA ALA A 60 -15.63 -7.31 15.66
C ALA A 60 -16.60 -8.29 14.96
N PRO A 61 -17.92 -8.08 15.09
CA PRO A 61 -18.91 -9.00 14.55
C PRO A 61 -18.88 -9.01 13.02
N THR A 62 -19.01 -10.20 12.45
CA THR A 62 -19.14 -10.39 10.99
C THR A 62 -20.59 -10.12 10.57
N THR A 63 -20.83 -9.13 9.70
CA THR A 63 -22.17 -8.65 9.37
C THR A 63 -22.50 -8.80 7.88
N GLU A 64 -23.79 -8.61 7.54
CA GLU A 64 -24.27 -8.46 6.16
C GLU A 64 -23.81 -9.57 5.20
N LEU A 65 -23.26 -9.21 4.03
CA LEU A 65 -22.81 -10.14 3.02
C LEU A 65 -21.71 -11.08 3.54
N ASP A 66 -20.83 -10.58 4.40
CA ASP A 66 -19.79 -11.42 4.99
C ASP A 66 -20.38 -12.53 5.86
N PHE A 67 -21.42 -12.21 6.63
CA PHE A 67 -22.12 -13.22 7.41
C PHE A 67 -22.77 -14.28 6.53
N ASP A 68 -23.42 -13.86 5.44
CA ASP A 68 -24.05 -14.77 4.47
C ASP A 68 -23.03 -15.71 3.78
N GLN A 69 -21.78 -15.27 3.64
CA GLN A 69 -20.69 -16.07 3.04
C GLN A 69 -20.06 -17.07 4.01
N LEU A 70 -20.31 -16.96 5.32
CA LEU A 70 -19.79 -17.92 6.28
C LEU A 70 -20.45 -19.30 6.11
N PRO A 71 -19.75 -20.40 6.45
CA PRO A 71 -20.36 -21.72 6.54
C PRO A 71 -21.59 -21.74 7.47
N PRO A 72 -22.66 -22.51 7.16
CA PRO A 72 -23.90 -22.51 7.95
C PRO A 72 -23.71 -22.80 9.45
N GLU A 73 -22.74 -23.63 9.80
CA GLU A 73 -22.38 -23.92 11.19
C GLU A 73 -21.87 -22.66 11.92
N LYS A 74 -21.00 -21.88 11.27
CA LYS A 74 -20.50 -20.62 11.83
C LYS A 74 -21.62 -19.59 11.95
N GLN A 75 -22.50 -19.49 10.95
CA GLN A 75 -23.67 -18.59 11.02
C GLN A 75 -24.54 -18.87 12.24
N LEU A 76 -24.80 -20.15 12.56
CA LEU A 76 -25.60 -20.52 13.74
C LEU A 76 -24.95 -20.01 15.04
N ILE A 77 -23.64 -20.26 15.19
CA ILE A 77 -22.89 -19.89 16.41
C ILE A 77 -22.74 -18.38 16.51
N TYR A 78 -22.32 -17.73 15.42
CA TYR A 78 -22.09 -16.27 15.39
C TYR A 78 -23.38 -15.52 15.67
N ARG A 79 -24.53 -15.99 15.20
CA ARG A 79 -25.84 -15.40 15.54
C ARG A 79 -26.10 -15.39 17.05
N GLN A 80 -25.73 -16.45 17.77
CA GLN A 80 -25.87 -16.50 19.23
C GLN A 80 -24.88 -15.57 19.92
N ILE A 81 -23.63 -15.53 19.44
CA ILE A 81 -22.60 -14.62 19.96
C ILE A 81 -23.07 -13.17 19.79
N GLN A 82 -23.42 -12.77 18.58
CA GLN A 82 -23.90 -11.42 18.28
C GLN A 82 -25.13 -11.07 19.10
N ALA A 83 -26.16 -11.93 19.15
CA ALA A 83 -27.36 -11.67 19.96
C ALA A 83 -27.06 -11.47 21.46
N THR A 84 -26.01 -12.13 21.97
CA THR A 84 -25.62 -12.04 23.39
C THR A 84 -24.70 -10.85 23.68
N HIS A 85 -23.85 -10.48 22.72
CA HIS A 85 -22.71 -9.59 22.95
C HIS A 85 -22.77 -8.26 22.20
N ILE A 86 -23.72 -8.04 21.29
CA ILE A 86 -23.74 -6.84 20.43
C ILE A 86 -23.73 -5.52 21.20
N HIS A 87 -24.34 -5.46 22.38
CA HIS A 87 -24.33 -4.25 23.24
C HIS A 87 -22.97 -3.95 23.86
N ALA A 88 -22.05 -4.92 23.85
CA ALA A 88 -20.68 -4.83 24.33
C ALA A 88 -19.66 -4.74 23.20
N SER A 89 -20.04 -5.10 21.97
CA SER A 89 -19.17 -4.99 20.80
C SER A 89 -18.79 -3.53 20.58
N PRO A 90 -17.50 -3.19 20.54
CA PRO A 90 -17.05 -1.83 20.29
C PRO A 90 -17.61 -1.23 19.00
N ASP A 91 -18.09 0.01 19.07
CA ASP A 91 -18.61 0.78 17.93
C ASP A 91 -17.89 2.13 17.83
N GLY A 92 -17.87 2.72 16.64
CA GLY A 92 -17.08 3.90 16.31
C GLY A 92 -15.69 3.56 15.75
N PRO A 93 -14.80 4.55 15.61
CA PRO A 93 -13.44 4.31 15.11
C PRO A 93 -12.61 3.61 16.19
N TRP A 94 -12.09 2.42 15.90
CA TRP A 94 -11.17 1.74 16.83
C TRP A 94 -10.26 0.72 16.12
N PHE A 95 -9.15 0.34 16.75
CA PHE A 95 -8.53 -0.97 16.52
C PHE A 95 -7.86 -1.43 17.80
N PHE A 96 -7.57 -2.73 17.90
CA PHE A 96 -6.78 -3.28 19.00
C PHE A 96 -5.47 -3.90 18.52
N ILE A 97 -4.45 -3.72 19.36
CA ILE A 97 -3.24 -4.54 19.36
C ILE A 97 -3.15 -5.18 20.75
N ILE A 98 -3.22 -6.51 20.83
CA ILE A 98 -3.30 -7.25 22.08
C ILE A 98 -2.09 -8.17 22.19
N ALA A 99 -1.24 -7.94 23.18
CA ALA A 99 -0.22 -8.89 23.60
C ALA A 99 -0.83 -9.84 24.63
N ARG A 100 -0.79 -11.15 24.36
CA ARG A 100 -1.34 -12.19 25.26
C ARG A 100 -0.29 -13.23 25.61
N SER A 101 -0.11 -13.48 26.90
CA SER A 101 0.71 -14.58 27.41
C SER A 101 -0.16 -15.79 27.76
N GLN A 102 0.23 -16.98 27.32
CA GLN A 102 -0.41 -18.24 27.69
C GLN A 102 0.62 -19.17 28.34
N PRO A 103 0.95 -18.97 29.63
CA PRO A 103 2.02 -19.72 30.33
C PRO A 103 1.80 -21.24 30.27
N ASP A 104 0.57 -21.71 30.50
CA ASP A 104 0.22 -23.14 30.51
C ASP A 104 0.44 -23.81 29.15
N LYS A 105 0.30 -23.04 28.06
CA LYS A 105 0.52 -23.51 26.69
C LYS A 105 1.94 -23.23 26.20
N LYS A 106 2.76 -22.52 27.00
CA LYS A 106 4.09 -22.03 26.64
C LYS A 106 4.10 -21.22 25.33
N LYS A 107 3.09 -20.35 25.15
CA LYS A 107 2.95 -19.49 23.97
C LYS A 107 2.78 -18.03 24.36
N VAL A 108 3.28 -17.14 23.51
CA VAL A 108 2.97 -15.70 23.56
C VAL A 108 2.41 -15.27 22.21
N GLN A 109 1.51 -14.30 22.23
CA GLN A 109 0.80 -13.86 21.04
C GLN A 109 0.74 -12.35 20.95
N LEU A 110 0.73 -11.86 19.72
CA LEU A 110 0.40 -10.48 19.36
C LEU A 110 -0.76 -10.53 18.35
N LEU A 111 -1.89 -9.95 18.72
CA LEU A 111 -3.12 -9.97 17.94
C LEU A 111 -3.42 -8.56 17.45
N GLY A 112 -3.83 -8.46 16.19
CA GLY A 112 -4.40 -7.24 15.63
C GLY A 112 -5.86 -7.49 15.27
N ILE A 113 -6.76 -6.61 15.71
CA ILE A 113 -8.19 -6.66 15.38
C ILE A 113 -8.58 -5.28 14.85
N THR A 114 -9.03 -5.25 13.60
CA THR A 114 -9.49 -4.03 12.91
C THR A 114 -10.99 -3.83 13.12
N ASP A 115 -11.44 -2.59 13.25
CA ASP A 115 -12.87 -2.27 13.32
C ASP A 115 -13.62 -2.64 12.03
N THR A 116 -14.90 -3.00 12.21
CA THR A 116 -15.80 -3.39 11.12
C THR A 116 -16.21 -2.22 10.24
N ALA A 117 -16.18 -0.99 10.77
CA ALA A 117 -16.52 0.23 10.02
C ALA A 117 -15.36 0.74 9.15
N MET A 118 -14.19 0.11 9.25
CA MET A 118 -12.96 0.48 8.56
C MET A 118 -12.61 1.95 8.73
N LEU A 119 -12.78 2.49 9.95
CA LEU A 119 -12.48 3.88 10.26
C LEU A 119 -11.06 4.08 10.78
N ARG A 120 -10.39 3.03 11.25
CA ARG A 120 -8.97 3.07 11.60
C ARG A 120 -8.22 1.97 10.86
N PRO A 121 -7.29 2.30 9.96
CA PRO A 121 -6.50 1.27 9.31
C PRO A 121 -5.57 0.59 10.31
N GLN A 122 -5.31 -0.68 10.03
CA GLN A 122 -4.23 -1.43 10.64
C GLN A 122 -3.42 -2.08 9.53
N VAL A 123 -2.10 -2.02 9.67
CA VAL A 123 -1.14 -2.60 8.74
C VAL A 123 -0.41 -3.71 9.47
N PHE A 124 -0.29 -4.84 8.78
CA PHE A 124 0.44 -6.01 9.24
C PHE A 124 1.66 -6.20 8.36
N ALA A 125 2.74 -6.70 8.96
CA ALA A 125 3.89 -7.15 8.19
C ALA A 125 4.43 -8.47 8.73
N LEU A 126 4.97 -9.27 7.82
CA LEU A 126 5.66 -10.51 8.12
C LEU A 126 6.97 -10.54 7.33
N SER A 127 8.05 -10.79 8.05
CA SER A 127 9.37 -11.05 7.48
C SER A 127 9.85 -12.40 7.98
N GLN A 128 10.18 -13.26 7.02
CA GLN A 128 10.72 -14.59 7.27
C GLN A 128 12.13 -14.63 6.69
N ASP A 129 13.08 -14.17 7.50
CA ASP A 129 14.48 -14.42 7.23
C ASP A 129 14.84 -15.83 7.70
N GLY A 130 15.62 -16.57 6.92
CA GLY A 130 15.97 -17.96 7.26
C GLY A 130 16.46 -18.12 8.71
N ASP A 131 17.18 -17.10 9.20
CA ASP A 131 17.73 -17.08 10.56
C ASP A 131 16.85 -16.34 11.60
N VAL A 132 15.96 -15.43 11.18
CA VAL A 132 15.11 -14.61 12.07
C VAL A 132 13.70 -14.40 11.49
N GLN A 133 12.68 -14.54 12.33
CA GLN A 133 11.29 -14.30 11.96
C GLN A 133 10.73 -13.13 12.77
N ILE A 134 10.01 -12.21 12.12
CA ILE A 134 9.36 -11.09 12.79
C ILE A 134 8.00 -10.79 12.18
N GLY A 135 7.02 -10.55 13.06
CA GLY A 135 5.68 -10.11 12.73
C GLY A 135 5.41 -8.78 13.41
N LEU A 136 4.85 -7.83 12.67
CA LEU A 136 4.60 -6.47 13.15
C LEU A 136 3.14 -6.09 12.89
N ILE A 137 2.57 -5.32 13.82
CA ILE A 137 1.24 -4.72 13.72
C ILE A 137 1.39 -3.25 14.07
N CYS A 138 0.97 -2.36 13.17
CA CYS A 138 1.03 -0.92 13.39
C CYS A 138 -0.22 -0.24 12.80
N SER A 139 -0.46 1.02 13.17
CA SER A 139 -1.48 1.86 12.52
C SER A 139 -1.15 2.13 11.05
N GLU A 140 0.14 2.17 10.72
CA GLU A 140 0.66 2.63 9.44
C GLU A 140 1.93 1.90 9.06
N LYS A 141 2.26 1.91 7.76
CA LYS A 141 3.42 1.19 7.24
C LYS A 141 4.74 1.84 7.68
N GLN A 142 4.77 3.15 7.89
CA GLN A 142 5.96 3.94 8.26
C GLN A 142 6.51 3.46 9.60
N ALA A 143 5.62 3.17 10.55
CA ALA A 143 6.00 2.61 11.85
C ALA A 143 6.67 1.23 11.71
N ILE A 144 6.15 0.39 10.81
CA ILE A 144 6.76 -0.91 10.46
C ILE A 144 8.14 -0.69 9.85
N ASP A 145 8.25 0.16 8.84
CA ASP A 145 9.51 0.44 8.16
C ASP A 145 10.55 1.07 9.09
N ALA A 146 10.15 1.97 9.99
CA ALA A 146 11.01 2.56 11.00
C ALA A 146 11.54 1.51 11.98
N THR A 147 10.66 0.60 12.43
CA THR A 147 11.03 -0.52 13.30
C THR A 147 12.05 -1.44 12.62
N LEU A 148 11.77 -1.87 11.39
CA LEU A 148 12.66 -2.76 10.64
C LEU A 148 14.01 -2.12 10.31
N ARG A 149 14.02 -0.81 9.98
CA ARG A 149 15.28 -0.06 9.78
C ARG A 149 16.10 0.01 11.06
N SER A 150 15.47 0.28 12.21
CA SER A 150 16.17 0.31 13.51
C SER A 150 16.78 -1.05 13.82
N LEU A 151 16.02 -2.14 13.64
CA LEU A 151 16.50 -3.50 13.87
C LEU A 151 17.66 -3.86 12.92
N ALA A 152 17.55 -3.53 11.64
CA ALA A 152 18.58 -3.81 10.64
C ALA A 152 19.90 -3.05 10.89
N GLN A 153 19.86 -1.90 11.57
CA GLN A 153 21.06 -1.16 11.97
C GLN A 153 21.81 -1.86 13.11
N GLU A 154 21.10 -2.56 13.99
CA GLU A 154 21.68 -3.26 15.14
C GLU A 154 22.04 -4.71 14.82
N ASP A 155 21.30 -5.35 13.91
CA ASP A 155 21.47 -6.76 13.55
C ASP A 155 21.20 -6.98 12.05
N ALA A 156 22.26 -7.31 11.31
CA ALA A 156 22.25 -7.49 9.85
C ALA A 156 21.40 -8.67 9.35
N ARG A 157 20.90 -9.52 10.26
CA ARG A 157 19.94 -10.58 9.90
C ARG A 157 18.57 -10.01 9.56
N PHE A 158 18.23 -8.82 10.04
CA PHE A 158 16.96 -8.17 9.69
C PHE A 158 17.09 -7.39 8.38
N CYS A 159 16.17 -7.65 7.45
CA CYS A 159 15.96 -6.78 6.30
C CYS A 159 15.11 -5.56 6.73
N PRO A 160 15.47 -4.32 6.33
CA PRO A 160 14.65 -3.13 6.61
C PRO A 160 13.37 -3.06 5.77
N VAL A 161 13.11 -4.05 4.92
CA VAL A 161 11.91 -4.22 4.11
C VAL A 161 11.29 -5.58 4.47
N ALA A 162 10.00 -5.62 4.79
CA ALA A 162 9.30 -6.87 5.07
C ALA A 162 9.00 -7.64 3.78
N ASP A 163 8.86 -8.96 3.87
CA ASP A 163 8.48 -9.78 2.71
C ASP A 163 7.01 -9.59 2.33
N LYS A 164 6.14 -9.34 3.31
CA LYS A 164 4.72 -9.11 3.10
C LYS A 164 4.22 -7.96 3.97
N TYR A 165 3.42 -7.10 3.35
CA TYR A 165 2.61 -6.08 4.01
C TYR A 165 1.16 -6.29 3.58
N TRP A 166 0.21 -6.08 4.48
CA TRP A 166 -1.21 -6.07 4.11
C TRP A 166 -2.05 -5.25 5.09
N ASN A 167 -3.19 -4.77 4.60
CA ASN A 167 -4.25 -4.19 5.42
C ASN A 167 -5.32 -5.26 5.67
N ALA A 168 -6.08 -5.08 6.75
CA ALA A 168 -7.16 -5.98 7.13
C ALA A 168 -8.52 -5.30 7.01
N ARG A 169 -9.55 -6.07 6.64
CA ARG A 169 -10.95 -5.62 6.63
C ARG A 169 -11.71 -6.20 7.82
N GLY A 170 -12.05 -5.37 8.81
CA GLY A 170 -12.74 -5.80 10.02
C GLY A 170 -14.02 -6.58 9.72
N GLY A 171 -14.23 -7.69 10.43
CA GLY A 171 -15.45 -8.50 10.31
C GLY A 171 -15.58 -9.31 9.02
N SER A 172 -14.56 -9.34 8.15
CA SER A 172 -14.63 -10.05 6.87
C SER A 172 -14.87 -11.57 6.99
N SER A 173 -15.58 -12.15 6.04
CA SER A 173 -15.74 -13.61 5.89
C SER A 173 -14.44 -14.31 5.47
N SER A 174 -13.50 -13.59 4.86
CA SER A 174 -12.23 -14.15 4.36
C SER A 174 -11.24 -14.41 5.48
N ASP A 175 -11.01 -13.43 6.35
CA ASP A 175 -9.97 -13.48 7.39
C ASP A 175 -10.43 -12.90 8.74
N GLY A 176 -11.64 -12.34 8.81
CA GLY A 176 -12.18 -11.72 10.02
C GLY A 176 -11.65 -10.33 10.34
N GLY A 177 -10.73 -9.81 9.53
CA GLY A 177 -10.01 -8.57 9.81
C GLY A 177 -9.09 -8.67 11.03
N ALA A 178 -8.66 -9.88 11.38
CA ALA A 178 -7.84 -10.13 12.56
C ALA A 178 -6.73 -11.13 12.27
N PHE A 179 -5.53 -10.82 12.73
CA PHE A 179 -4.34 -11.65 12.54
C PHE A 179 -3.59 -11.85 13.85
N ILE A 180 -3.09 -13.07 14.04
CA ILE A 180 -2.51 -13.55 15.29
C ILE A 180 -1.10 -14.05 15.02
N PHE A 181 -0.11 -13.29 15.47
CA PHE A 181 1.27 -13.74 15.56
C PHE A 181 1.45 -14.55 16.84
N THR A 182 1.91 -15.78 16.73
CA THR A 182 2.15 -16.69 17.85
C THR A 182 3.60 -17.11 17.86
N VAL A 183 4.27 -16.91 18.99
CA VAL A 183 5.60 -17.50 19.25
C VAL A 183 5.43 -18.68 20.20
N SER A 184 5.88 -19.84 19.76
CA SER A 184 5.86 -21.08 20.56
C SER A 184 7.11 -21.92 20.30
N ALA A 185 7.48 -22.79 21.25
CA ALA A 185 8.57 -23.73 21.05
C ALA A 185 8.16 -24.85 20.10
N ASP A 186 9.03 -25.20 19.15
CA ASP A 186 8.91 -26.39 18.32
C ASP A 186 9.30 -27.66 19.09
N ARG A 187 9.38 -28.80 18.39
CA ARG A 187 9.73 -30.11 18.99
C ARG A 187 11.15 -30.14 19.57
N ASP A 188 12.04 -29.30 19.05
CA ASP A 188 13.45 -29.20 19.44
C ASP A 188 13.71 -28.04 20.43
N GLY A 189 12.65 -27.33 20.84
CA GLY A 189 12.72 -26.20 21.78
C GLY A 189 13.06 -24.85 21.13
N LYS A 190 13.22 -24.79 19.80
CA LYS A 190 13.46 -23.54 19.06
C LYS A 190 12.15 -22.75 18.99
N LYS A 191 12.24 -21.42 19.17
CA LYS A 191 11.06 -20.55 19.07
C LYS A 191 10.71 -20.35 17.60
N LEU A 192 9.47 -20.69 17.25
CA LEU A 192 8.88 -20.51 15.93
C LEU A 192 7.80 -19.43 15.98
N LEU A 193 7.82 -18.52 15.00
CA LEU A 193 6.76 -17.56 14.76
C LEU A 193 5.79 -18.11 13.70
N THR A 194 4.51 -18.14 14.04
CA THR A 194 3.42 -18.44 13.08
C THR A 194 2.44 -17.28 13.04
N CYS A 195 1.84 -17.01 11.88
CA CYS A 195 0.75 -16.04 11.73
C CYS A 195 -0.51 -16.75 11.25
N THR A 196 -1.66 -16.50 11.87
CA THR A 196 -2.96 -17.01 11.41
C THR A 196 -4.00 -15.90 11.35
N ASP A 197 -5.01 -16.07 10.50
CA ASP A 197 -6.24 -15.24 10.53
C ASP A 197 -7.18 -15.62 11.70
N LYS A 198 -8.34 -14.93 11.80
CA LYS A 198 -9.41 -15.21 12.80
C LYS A 198 -9.86 -16.67 12.80
N PHE A 199 -9.84 -17.32 11.63
CA PHE A 199 -10.32 -18.69 11.41
C PHE A 199 -9.22 -19.74 11.58
N GLY A 200 -8.00 -19.34 11.96
CA GLY A 200 -6.86 -20.23 12.17
C GLY A 200 -6.13 -20.63 10.89
N ARG A 201 -6.42 -20.01 9.74
CA ARG A 201 -5.70 -20.30 8.49
C ARG A 201 -4.34 -19.60 8.53
N ALA A 202 -3.29 -20.32 8.15
CA ALA A 202 -1.93 -19.81 8.20
C ALA A 202 -1.70 -18.74 7.12
N ILE A 203 -1.08 -17.63 7.51
CA ILE A 203 -0.60 -16.60 6.59
C ILE A 203 0.83 -16.95 6.19
N MET A 204 0.99 -17.34 4.92
CA MET A 204 2.27 -17.73 4.35
C MET A 204 2.90 -16.56 3.58
N VAL A 205 4.22 -16.53 3.60
CA VAL A 205 5.03 -15.69 2.71
C VAL A 205 5.46 -16.54 1.53
N GLU A 206 4.98 -16.21 0.34
CA GLU A 206 5.47 -16.80 -0.89
C GLU A 206 6.71 -16.02 -1.34
N SER A 207 7.85 -16.25 -0.69
CA SER A 207 9.13 -15.66 -1.09
C SER A 207 10.16 -16.75 -1.36
N GLY A 208 11.18 -16.41 -2.15
CA GLY A 208 12.40 -17.22 -2.20
C GLY A 208 13.11 -17.28 -0.85
N ASN A 209 14.17 -18.08 -0.76
CA ASN A 209 14.96 -18.23 0.48
C ASN A 209 16.29 -17.49 0.45
N THR A 210 16.75 -17.06 -0.72
CA THR A 210 18.06 -16.44 -0.92
C THR A 210 18.00 -14.91 -0.70
N ARG A 211 18.91 -14.38 0.12
CA ARG A 211 19.10 -12.93 0.33
C ARG A 211 20.07 -12.34 -0.70
N CYS A 212 19.72 -11.19 -1.30
CA CYS A 212 20.59 -10.46 -2.23
C CYS A 212 21.41 -9.34 -1.58
N ASP A 213 21.06 -8.96 -0.36
CA ASP A 213 21.63 -7.84 0.39
C ASP A 213 22.80 -8.25 1.29
N THR A 214 23.57 -9.28 0.88
CA THR A 214 24.74 -9.75 1.63
C THR A 214 25.92 -8.77 1.55
N SER A 215 26.85 -8.91 2.50
CA SER A 215 27.86 -7.89 2.80
C SER A 215 28.77 -7.54 1.61
N ALA A 216 29.25 -6.30 1.55
CA ALA A 216 30.15 -5.79 0.52
C ALA A 216 31.47 -6.59 0.37
N THR A 217 31.83 -7.41 1.36
CA THR A 217 33.03 -8.25 1.39
C THR A 217 32.93 -9.43 0.41
N GLU A 218 31.76 -10.04 0.26
CA GLU A 218 31.51 -11.12 -0.73
C GLU A 218 31.48 -10.57 -2.16
N ILE A 219 30.94 -9.35 -2.33
CA ILE A 219 30.81 -8.69 -3.64
C ILE A 219 32.17 -8.27 -4.20
N ARG A 220 33.16 -7.93 -3.34
CA ARG A 220 34.52 -7.57 -3.77
C ARG A 220 35.30 -8.72 -4.41
N GLN A 221 34.86 -9.97 -4.22
CA GLN A 221 35.52 -11.17 -4.77
C GLN A 221 34.97 -11.58 -6.14
N LEU A 222 33.89 -10.98 -6.62
CA LEU A 222 33.32 -11.25 -7.94
C LEU A 222 34.07 -10.41 -8.99
N GLU A 223 34.87 -11.06 -9.84
CA GLU A 223 35.40 -10.40 -11.04
C GLU A 223 34.24 -10.01 -11.95
N THR A 224 34.16 -8.72 -12.30
CA THR A 224 33.16 -8.26 -13.26
C THR A 224 33.61 -8.58 -14.68
N PRO A 225 32.82 -9.34 -15.47
CA PRO A 225 33.14 -9.58 -16.86
C PRO A 225 33.23 -8.25 -17.63
N ALA A 226 34.36 -7.99 -18.29
CA ALA A 226 34.57 -6.75 -19.05
C ALA A 226 33.47 -6.52 -20.11
N ALA A 227 33.01 -7.60 -20.75
CA ALA A 227 31.92 -7.59 -21.72
C ALA A 227 30.59 -7.06 -21.13
N LEU A 228 30.26 -7.39 -19.88
CA LEU A 228 29.04 -6.89 -19.24
C LEU A 228 29.13 -5.39 -18.98
N ARG A 229 30.29 -4.91 -18.53
CA ARG A 229 30.53 -3.48 -18.32
C ARG A 229 30.38 -2.69 -19.62
N GLU A 230 30.97 -3.17 -20.71
CA GLU A 230 30.86 -2.53 -22.03
C GLU A 230 29.41 -2.47 -22.52
N LEU A 231 28.67 -3.57 -22.35
CA LEU A 231 27.28 -3.67 -22.77
C LEU A 231 26.36 -2.71 -21.98
N VAL A 232 26.49 -2.70 -20.64
CA VAL A 232 25.74 -1.78 -19.76
C VAL A 232 26.03 -0.33 -20.13
N ASN A 233 27.30 0.02 -20.31
CA ASN A 233 27.70 1.36 -20.74
C ASN A 233 27.08 1.73 -22.09
N GLN A 234 27.11 0.83 -23.07
CA GLN A 234 26.53 1.08 -24.38
C GLN A 234 25.03 1.39 -24.30
N TRP A 235 24.27 0.61 -23.54
CA TRP A 235 22.83 0.85 -23.37
C TRP A 235 22.52 2.12 -22.61
N LEU A 236 23.28 2.44 -21.54
CA LEU A 236 23.12 3.68 -20.79
C LEU A 236 23.34 4.92 -21.65
N GLN A 237 24.40 4.93 -22.45
CA GLN A 237 24.72 6.07 -23.32
C GLN A 237 23.68 6.24 -24.44
N LYS A 238 23.10 5.13 -24.91
CA LYS A 238 21.97 5.15 -25.85
C LYS A 238 20.64 5.54 -25.20
N GLY A 239 20.52 5.43 -23.88
CA GLY A 239 19.28 5.65 -23.14
C GLY A 239 18.29 4.48 -23.26
N ASN A 240 18.79 3.26 -23.47
CA ASN A 240 17.96 2.09 -23.70
C ASN A 240 17.60 1.39 -22.37
N VAL A 241 16.57 1.90 -21.70
CA VAL A 241 16.06 1.31 -20.46
C VAL A 241 15.45 -0.07 -20.69
N GLU A 242 14.80 -0.29 -21.84
CA GLU A 242 14.12 -1.54 -22.17
C GLU A 242 15.10 -2.72 -22.23
N ASP A 243 16.22 -2.58 -22.94
CA ASP A 243 17.25 -3.62 -23.04
C ASP A 243 17.91 -3.88 -21.66
N LEU A 244 18.19 -2.82 -20.89
CA LEU A 244 18.76 -2.95 -19.55
C LEU A 244 17.82 -3.71 -18.61
N PHE A 245 16.53 -3.37 -18.65
CA PHE A 245 15.50 -4.05 -17.84
C PHE A 245 15.31 -5.49 -18.31
N ALA A 246 15.26 -5.74 -19.63
CA ALA A 246 15.17 -7.08 -20.22
C ALA A 246 16.37 -7.97 -19.84
N TYR A 247 17.56 -7.40 -19.72
CA TYR A 247 18.73 -8.11 -19.19
C TYR A 247 18.54 -8.45 -17.70
N ALA A 248 18.12 -7.47 -16.89
CA ALA A 248 18.00 -7.60 -15.45
C ALA A 248 16.87 -8.54 -14.99
N VAL A 249 15.80 -8.72 -15.77
CA VAL A 249 14.73 -9.70 -15.45
C VAL A 249 15.18 -11.16 -15.59
N ASN A 250 16.41 -11.43 -16.07
CA ASN A 250 17.05 -12.74 -15.95
C ASN A 250 17.59 -13.05 -14.54
N LEU A 251 17.26 -12.21 -13.54
CA LEU A 251 17.61 -12.37 -12.14
C LEU A 251 17.46 -13.79 -11.55
N PRO A 252 16.48 -14.64 -11.97
CA PRO A 252 16.41 -16.02 -11.48
C PRO A 252 17.67 -16.83 -11.71
N SER A 253 18.39 -16.60 -12.82
CA SER A 253 19.63 -17.34 -13.15
C SER A 253 20.87 -16.78 -12.47
N TRP A 254 20.78 -15.59 -11.85
CA TRP A 254 21.92 -14.92 -11.25
C TRP A 254 22.30 -15.52 -9.89
N ALA A 255 23.55 -15.40 -9.47
CA ALA A 255 23.94 -15.59 -8.08
C ALA A 255 23.41 -14.41 -7.21
N ALA A 256 23.37 -14.59 -5.89
CA ALA A 256 22.83 -13.58 -4.97
C ALA A 256 23.50 -12.20 -5.10
N GLY A 257 24.84 -12.17 -5.25
CA GLY A 257 25.62 -10.92 -5.32
C GLY A 257 25.62 -10.22 -6.68
N GLU A 258 25.20 -10.89 -7.76
CA GLU A 258 25.27 -10.34 -9.12
C GLU A 258 24.27 -9.19 -9.33
N LEU A 259 23.15 -9.16 -8.59
CA LEU A 259 22.23 -8.03 -8.63
C LEU A 259 22.92 -6.72 -8.18
N SER A 260 23.61 -6.76 -7.04
CA SER A 260 24.33 -5.60 -6.53
C SER A 260 25.45 -5.19 -7.49
N GLN A 261 26.15 -6.15 -8.07
CA GLN A 261 27.19 -5.90 -9.08
C GLN A 261 26.64 -5.21 -10.32
N PHE A 262 25.53 -5.70 -10.89
CA PHE A 262 24.86 -5.10 -12.03
C PHE A 262 24.40 -3.67 -11.73
N CYS A 263 23.71 -3.45 -10.61
CA CYS A 263 23.24 -2.12 -10.20
C CYS A 263 24.41 -1.14 -9.97
N ARG A 264 25.54 -1.60 -9.44
CA ARG A 264 26.76 -0.77 -9.32
C ARG A 264 27.36 -0.41 -10.67
N LEU A 265 27.38 -1.32 -11.64
CA LEU A 265 27.81 -1.01 -13.01
C LEU A 265 26.94 0.07 -13.64
N VAL A 266 25.62 -0.02 -13.42
CA VAL A 266 24.68 0.99 -13.89
C VAL A 266 25.04 2.38 -13.37
N VAL A 267 25.31 2.50 -12.06
CA VAL A 267 25.72 3.78 -11.46
C VAL A 267 27.10 4.24 -11.93
N GLN A 268 28.06 3.31 -12.08
CA GLN A 268 29.41 3.63 -12.57
C GLN A 268 29.40 4.14 -14.03
N GLY A 269 28.52 3.61 -14.87
CA GLY A 269 28.35 4.03 -16.26
C GLY A 269 27.53 5.31 -16.45
N ALA A 270 26.91 5.83 -15.39
CA ALA A 270 26.04 7.01 -15.41
C ALA A 270 26.84 8.32 -15.24
N ASP A 271 27.61 8.69 -16.27
CA ASP A 271 28.56 9.82 -16.23
C ASP A 271 28.01 11.17 -16.71
N ASN A 272 26.85 11.17 -17.40
CA ASN A 272 26.20 12.36 -17.95
C ASN A 272 24.69 12.39 -17.70
N ALA A 273 24.04 13.52 -18.00
CA ALA A 273 22.62 13.73 -17.74
C ALA A 273 21.71 12.63 -18.30
N LYS A 274 21.95 12.21 -19.55
CA LYS A 274 21.16 11.17 -20.22
C LYS A 274 21.34 9.82 -19.55
N SER A 275 22.58 9.37 -19.40
CA SER A 275 22.90 8.09 -18.75
C SER A 275 22.42 8.01 -17.29
N ARG A 276 22.44 9.13 -16.55
CA ARG A 276 21.87 9.23 -15.19
C ARG A 276 20.35 9.13 -15.18
N ALA A 277 19.66 9.83 -16.08
CA ALA A 277 18.21 9.68 -16.20
C ALA A 277 17.81 8.23 -16.52
N THR A 278 18.55 7.58 -17.44
CA THR A 278 18.39 6.16 -17.78
C THR A 278 18.66 5.24 -16.59
N ALA A 279 19.71 5.52 -15.80
CA ALA A 279 20.03 4.76 -14.60
C ALA A 279 18.93 4.88 -13.53
N ILE A 280 18.42 6.09 -13.27
CA ILE A 280 17.31 6.32 -12.34
C ILE A 280 16.08 5.54 -12.81
N GLU A 281 15.68 5.70 -14.07
CA GLU A 281 14.50 5.03 -14.62
C GLU A 281 14.62 3.50 -14.52
N LEU A 282 15.76 2.92 -14.90
CA LEU A 282 16.00 1.48 -14.77
C LEU A 282 15.89 1.00 -13.32
N LEU A 283 16.58 1.68 -12.40
CA LEU A 283 16.60 1.29 -10.99
C LEU A 283 15.19 1.40 -10.39
N SER A 284 14.43 2.44 -10.73
CA SER A 284 13.03 2.57 -10.31
C SER A 284 12.16 1.46 -10.89
N LEU A 285 12.34 1.08 -12.16
CA LEU A 285 11.62 -0.07 -12.74
C LEU A 285 11.94 -1.38 -12.01
N LEU A 286 13.21 -1.64 -11.66
CA LEU A 286 13.60 -2.84 -10.88
C LEU A 286 13.03 -2.82 -9.46
N ARG A 287 12.90 -1.62 -8.89
CA ARG A 287 12.28 -1.41 -7.58
C ARG A 287 10.78 -1.66 -7.62
N ASP A 288 10.09 -1.20 -8.66
CA ASP A 288 8.63 -1.08 -8.63
C ASP A 288 7.90 -2.20 -9.37
N ARG A 289 8.40 -2.64 -10.53
CA ARG A 289 7.73 -3.69 -11.32
C ARG A 289 7.77 -5.04 -10.59
N ARG A 290 6.78 -5.88 -10.90
CA ARG A 290 6.71 -7.27 -10.44
C ARG A 290 7.24 -8.16 -11.56
N PHE A 291 8.22 -8.99 -11.24
CA PHE A 291 8.89 -9.92 -12.15
C PHE A 291 9.46 -11.10 -11.34
N ASP A 292 9.78 -12.20 -12.03
CA ASP A 292 10.33 -13.39 -11.39
C ASP A 292 11.72 -13.10 -10.80
N THR A 293 11.86 -13.37 -9.51
CA THR A 293 13.12 -13.20 -8.77
C THR A 293 13.84 -14.54 -8.54
N GLY A 294 13.28 -15.65 -9.00
CA GLY A 294 13.82 -16.98 -8.77
C GLY A 294 13.64 -17.40 -7.32
N ASP A 295 14.73 -17.88 -6.71
CA ASP A 295 14.78 -18.16 -5.27
C ASP A 295 15.21 -16.92 -4.44
N LYS A 296 15.36 -15.74 -5.05
CA LYS A 296 15.75 -14.53 -4.32
C LYS A 296 14.55 -13.88 -3.66
N ARG A 297 14.71 -13.39 -2.44
CA ARG A 297 13.67 -12.67 -1.71
C ARG A 297 13.45 -11.28 -2.30
N ARG A 298 12.21 -10.99 -2.70
CA ARG A 298 11.84 -9.68 -3.26
C ARG A 298 12.18 -8.53 -2.33
N ALA A 299 11.98 -8.67 -1.02
CA ALA A 299 12.34 -7.66 -0.03
C ALA A 299 13.82 -7.27 -0.11
N THR A 300 14.71 -8.25 -0.25
CA THR A 300 16.16 -8.00 -0.37
C THR A 300 16.55 -7.44 -1.75
N VAL A 301 15.84 -7.80 -2.82
CA VAL A 301 16.00 -7.17 -4.14
C VAL A 301 15.65 -5.69 -4.07
N VAL A 302 14.50 -5.34 -3.46
CA VAL A 302 14.09 -3.94 -3.25
C VAL A 302 15.14 -3.22 -2.40
N ARG A 303 15.61 -3.83 -1.31
CA ARG A 303 16.64 -3.26 -0.46
C ARG A 303 17.93 -2.93 -1.21
N VAL A 304 18.46 -3.85 -2.01
CA VAL A 304 19.67 -3.62 -2.82
C VAL A 304 19.45 -2.46 -3.79
N VAL A 305 18.31 -2.40 -4.46
CA VAL A 305 18.00 -1.34 -5.43
C VAL A 305 17.85 0.02 -4.73
N ASP A 306 17.16 0.07 -3.59
CA ASP A 306 17.02 1.28 -2.78
C ASP A 306 18.39 1.82 -2.34
N ASP A 307 19.28 0.96 -1.84
CA ASP A 307 20.64 1.39 -1.45
C ASP A 307 21.44 1.98 -2.61
N ILE A 308 21.28 1.42 -3.81
CA ILE A 308 21.96 1.91 -5.01
C ILE A 308 21.34 3.23 -5.50
N LEU A 309 20.02 3.37 -5.45
CA LEU A 309 19.33 4.63 -5.74
C LEU A 309 19.76 5.73 -4.77
N GLU A 310 19.79 5.45 -3.47
CA GLU A 310 20.26 6.40 -2.46
C GLU A 310 21.70 6.81 -2.71
N ALA A 311 22.61 5.87 -3.01
CA ALA A 311 24.00 6.18 -3.34
C ALA A 311 24.14 7.03 -4.62
N LEU A 312 23.29 6.77 -5.63
CA LEU A 312 23.24 7.57 -6.84
C LEU A 312 22.78 9.00 -6.54
N PHE A 313 21.72 9.17 -5.76
CA PHE A 313 21.22 10.48 -5.33
C PHE A 313 22.21 11.21 -4.44
N ASP A 314 22.92 10.50 -3.57
CA ASP A 314 23.99 11.05 -2.73
C ASP A 314 25.16 11.59 -3.54
N SER A 315 25.36 11.10 -4.78
CA SER A 315 26.40 11.62 -5.68
C SER A 315 26.07 12.99 -6.28
N ALA A 316 24.84 13.50 -6.08
CA ALA A 316 24.49 14.85 -6.49
C ALA A 316 25.15 15.90 -5.57
N PRO A 317 25.83 16.92 -6.15
CA PRO A 317 26.57 17.87 -5.35
C PRO A 317 25.61 18.72 -4.50
N LEU A 318 26.05 19.09 -3.30
CA LEU A 318 25.32 20.03 -2.47
C LEU A 318 25.40 21.46 -3.04
N PHE A 319 24.54 22.38 -2.59
CA PHE A 319 24.61 23.81 -2.98
C PHE A 319 25.93 24.50 -2.60
N ALA A 320 26.71 23.92 -1.69
CA ALA A 320 28.03 24.39 -1.28
C ALA A 320 29.18 23.89 -2.17
N GLU A 321 28.90 22.89 -3.01
CA GLU A 321 29.89 22.16 -3.79
C GLU A 321 29.92 22.63 -5.25
N PRO A 322 31.00 22.36 -5.99
CA PRO A 322 31.09 22.67 -7.41
C PRO A 322 29.85 22.19 -8.18
N ALA A 323 29.38 23.03 -9.09
CA ALA A 323 28.16 22.76 -9.83
C ALA A 323 28.27 21.55 -10.76
N SER A 324 27.23 20.71 -10.78
CA SER A 324 27.04 19.76 -11.88
C SER A 324 26.15 20.37 -12.97
N ARG A 325 26.17 19.78 -14.16
CA ARG A 325 25.35 20.19 -15.30
C ARG A 325 24.07 19.35 -15.41
N PHE A 326 23.35 19.07 -14.33
CA PHE A 326 22.09 18.28 -14.43
C PHE A 326 21.24 18.27 -13.16
N TRP A 327 21.88 18.21 -11.99
CA TRP A 327 21.14 18.13 -10.73
C TRP A 327 21.83 18.85 -9.57
N ARG A 328 21.08 19.08 -8.51
CA ARG A 328 21.59 19.64 -7.26
C ARG A 328 20.93 18.95 -6.08
N ARG A 329 21.66 18.79 -4.98
CA ARG A 329 21.13 18.19 -3.75
C ARG A 329 20.98 19.19 -2.63
N VAL A 330 19.93 19.02 -1.84
CA VAL A 330 19.69 19.73 -0.58
C VAL A 330 19.37 18.74 0.53
N THR A 331 19.88 19.03 1.72
CA THR A 331 19.67 18.29 2.97
C THR A 331 19.12 19.24 4.03
N TRP A 332 18.69 18.72 5.18
CA TRP A 332 18.32 19.54 6.34
C TRP A 332 19.39 20.60 6.66
N ALA A 333 20.66 20.20 6.70
CA ALA A 333 21.78 21.09 7.07
C ALA A 333 22.07 22.17 6.02
N THR A 334 21.70 21.95 4.75
CA THR A 334 22.01 22.89 3.65
C THR A 334 20.79 23.65 3.12
N ARG A 335 19.61 23.47 3.71
CA ARG A 335 18.33 23.99 3.22
C ARG A 335 18.31 25.51 3.00
N GLU A 336 18.97 26.27 3.88
CA GLU A 336 19.08 27.73 3.79
C GLU A 336 19.87 28.22 2.56
N ARG A 337 20.59 27.32 1.88
CA ARG A 337 21.41 27.64 0.70
C ARG A 337 20.67 27.40 -0.62
N LEU A 338 19.37 27.09 -0.57
CA LEU A 338 18.55 26.85 -1.75
C LEU A 338 18.47 28.11 -2.63
N VAL A 339 18.96 27.98 -3.86
CA VAL A 339 18.92 29.03 -4.90
C VAL A 339 18.16 28.56 -6.15
N PRO A 340 17.75 29.47 -7.06
CA PRO A 340 17.20 29.09 -8.36
C PRO A 340 18.12 28.15 -9.15
N PRO A 341 17.56 27.30 -10.04
CA PRO A 341 18.36 26.41 -10.88
C PRO A 341 19.27 27.22 -11.81
N ARG A 342 20.54 26.81 -11.92
CA ARG A 342 21.48 27.35 -12.91
C ARG A 342 21.23 26.72 -14.29
N ALA A 343 21.79 27.32 -15.33
CA ALA A 343 21.70 26.77 -16.68
C ALA A 343 22.20 25.31 -16.74
N GLY A 344 21.32 24.40 -17.17
CA GLY A 344 21.59 22.95 -17.24
C GLY A 344 21.32 22.19 -15.93
N GLU A 345 20.91 22.84 -14.84
CA GLU A 345 20.36 22.15 -13.67
C GLU A 345 18.86 21.91 -13.88
N GLU A 346 18.44 20.65 -13.85
CA GLU A 346 17.06 20.25 -14.08
C GLU A 346 16.43 19.66 -12.82
N ASN A 347 17.16 18.76 -12.14
CA ASN A 347 16.65 18.00 -11.00
C ASN A 347 17.12 18.56 -9.66
N LEU A 348 16.18 18.85 -8.77
CA LEU A 348 16.47 19.07 -7.35
C LEU A 348 16.27 17.76 -6.59
N ILE A 349 17.35 17.26 -6.01
CA ILE A 349 17.37 16.09 -5.15
C ILE A 349 17.22 16.56 -3.69
N ILE A 350 16.19 16.10 -2.99
CA ILE A 350 15.91 16.46 -1.60
C ILE A 350 16.11 15.21 -0.76
N ASP A 351 17.14 15.23 0.09
CA ASP A 351 17.29 14.23 1.15
C ASP A 351 16.35 14.62 2.30
N ALA A 352 15.26 13.87 2.47
CA ALA A 352 14.25 14.13 3.48
C ALA A 352 14.75 13.79 4.90
N GLN A 353 15.90 13.14 5.05
CA GLN A 353 16.43 12.80 6.36
C GLN A 353 16.73 14.06 7.19
N GLY A 354 16.16 14.09 8.40
CA GLY A 354 16.32 15.20 9.34
C GLY A 354 15.29 16.32 9.21
N PHE A 355 14.49 16.34 8.13
CA PHE A 355 13.34 17.24 8.06
C PHE A 355 12.21 16.75 8.97
N PRO A 356 11.50 17.67 9.67
CA PRO A 356 10.30 17.31 10.41
C PRO A 356 9.20 16.84 9.45
N PRO A 357 8.29 15.96 9.91
CA PRO A 357 7.25 15.40 9.05
C PRO A 357 6.22 16.42 8.55
N GLU A 358 6.05 17.52 9.28
CA GLU A 358 5.12 18.61 8.98
C GLU A 358 5.60 19.93 9.59
N GLY A 359 4.86 21.01 9.33
CA GLY A 359 5.18 22.36 9.78
C GLY A 359 5.99 23.17 8.75
N ASP A 360 6.35 24.39 9.12
CA ASP A 360 6.98 25.35 8.19
C ASP A 360 8.39 24.94 7.75
N ASP A 361 9.05 24.12 8.57
CA ASP A 361 10.40 23.62 8.33
C ASP A 361 10.42 22.25 7.61
N CYS A 362 9.28 21.68 7.21
CA CYS A 362 9.28 20.38 6.54
C CYS A 362 9.83 20.45 5.10
N ASP A 363 10.21 19.30 4.56
CA ASP A 363 10.74 19.17 3.20
C ASP A 363 9.68 19.48 2.12
N ALA A 364 8.38 19.27 2.38
CA ALA A 364 7.32 19.70 1.48
C ALA A 364 7.23 21.23 1.37
N ALA A 365 7.47 21.98 2.47
CA ALA A 365 7.56 23.43 2.45
C ALA A 365 8.80 23.91 1.68
N LEU A 366 9.93 23.23 1.86
CA LEU A 366 11.15 23.47 1.07
C LEU A 366 10.93 23.22 -0.43
N LEU A 367 10.24 22.13 -0.79
CA LEU A 367 9.90 21.79 -2.18
C LEU A 367 9.06 22.91 -2.81
N ARG A 368 8.05 23.42 -2.10
CA ARG A 368 7.24 24.57 -2.55
C ARG A 368 8.10 25.82 -2.74
N ALA A 369 9.02 26.11 -1.81
CA ALA A 369 9.93 27.24 -1.94
C ALA A 369 10.90 27.08 -3.14
N ALA A 370 11.36 25.86 -3.41
CA ALA A 370 12.18 25.54 -4.57
C ALA A 370 11.41 25.71 -5.88
N TYR A 371 10.14 25.28 -5.91
CA TYR A 371 9.25 25.51 -7.04
C TYR A 371 9.09 27.01 -7.36
N GLN A 372 8.87 27.83 -6.34
CA GLN A 372 8.79 29.30 -6.49
C GLN A 372 10.10 29.92 -7.01
N LYS A 373 11.25 29.27 -6.78
CA LYS A 373 12.56 29.66 -7.33
C LYS A 373 12.81 29.12 -8.75
N GLY A 374 11.88 28.36 -9.33
CA GLY A 374 11.95 27.88 -10.71
C GLY A 374 12.33 26.40 -10.88
N TRP A 375 12.52 25.64 -9.80
CA TRP A 375 12.72 24.20 -9.90
C TRP A 375 11.43 23.49 -10.34
N LYS A 376 11.55 22.49 -11.23
CA LYS A 376 10.39 21.78 -11.81
C LYS A 376 10.47 20.26 -11.73
N ARG A 377 11.67 19.69 -11.55
CA ARG A 377 11.88 18.25 -11.37
C ARG A 377 12.42 18.00 -9.97
N PHE A 378 11.70 17.21 -9.19
CA PHE A 378 12.03 16.90 -7.80
C PHE A 378 12.19 15.40 -7.61
N ILE A 379 13.26 15.00 -6.95
CA ILE A 379 13.42 13.64 -6.43
C ILE A 379 13.60 13.78 -4.92
N VAL A 380 12.65 13.25 -4.16
CA VAL A 380 12.71 13.24 -2.70
C VAL A 380 12.99 11.81 -2.25
N TYR A 381 14.03 11.62 -1.44
CA TYR A 381 14.47 10.28 -1.02
C TYR A 381 14.72 10.23 0.49
N ARG A 382 14.82 9.01 1.03
CA ARG A 382 14.87 8.72 2.48
C ARG A 382 13.64 9.23 3.24
N LEU A 383 12.47 9.16 2.60
CA LEU A 383 11.20 9.46 3.26
C LEU A 383 10.91 8.46 4.40
N ARG A 384 10.39 8.98 5.50
CA ARG A 384 10.10 8.28 6.78
C ARG A 384 8.78 8.76 7.41
N GLY A 385 7.82 9.14 6.58
CA GLY A 385 6.50 9.63 6.98
C GLY A 385 6.34 11.15 6.91
N GLN A 386 7.25 11.87 6.23
CA GLN A 386 7.02 13.27 5.89
C GLN A 386 5.78 13.41 5.01
N ARG A 387 5.01 14.48 5.22
CA ARG A 387 3.64 14.64 4.72
C ARG A 387 3.55 15.76 3.67
N PHE A 388 2.42 15.80 2.96
CA PHE A 388 2.00 16.92 2.09
C PHE A 388 2.85 17.16 0.82
N HIS A 389 3.65 16.21 0.34
CA HIS A 389 4.43 16.41 -0.90
C HIS A 389 3.52 16.71 -2.09
N GLY A 390 3.84 17.74 -2.86
CA GLY A 390 3.01 18.23 -3.96
C GLY A 390 1.82 19.11 -3.55
N GLY A 391 1.57 19.26 -2.25
CA GLY A 391 0.55 20.16 -1.72
C GLY A 391 0.96 21.64 -1.80
N GLY A 392 0.00 22.51 -2.13
CA GLY A 392 0.18 23.96 -2.07
C GLY A 392 1.06 24.58 -3.18
N LEU A 393 1.40 23.83 -4.25
CA LEU A 393 2.09 24.40 -5.42
C LEU A 393 1.13 25.21 -6.33
N GLY A 394 -0.17 24.93 -6.24
CA GLY A 394 -1.21 25.66 -6.97
C GLY A 394 -1.36 25.26 -8.45
N PRO A 395 -2.16 26.02 -9.22
CA PRO A 395 -2.38 25.78 -10.64
C PRO A 395 -1.12 26.08 -11.47
N GLY A 396 -1.12 25.60 -12.72
CA GLY A 396 -0.03 25.89 -13.68
C GLY A 396 1.21 25.01 -13.48
N THR A 397 1.07 23.89 -12.79
CA THR A 397 2.15 22.97 -12.45
C THR A 397 2.28 21.79 -13.44
N ASN A 398 1.72 21.92 -14.65
CA ASN A 398 1.72 20.84 -15.67
C ASN A 398 3.14 20.40 -16.11
N ASP A 399 4.14 21.26 -15.92
CA ASP A 399 5.56 20.99 -16.20
C ASP A 399 6.32 20.42 -14.98
N VAL A 400 5.67 20.34 -13.82
CA VAL A 400 6.27 19.87 -12.56
C VAL A 400 6.13 18.35 -12.43
N ARG A 401 7.23 17.70 -12.04
CA ARG A 401 7.26 16.28 -11.66
C ARG A 401 7.95 16.10 -10.31
N ILE A 402 7.36 15.26 -9.46
CA ILE A 402 7.88 14.86 -8.16
C ILE A 402 7.95 13.34 -8.10
N ASP A 403 9.13 12.79 -7.84
CA ASP A 403 9.35 11.36 -7.59
C ASP A 403 9.73 11.17 -6.12
N LEU A 404 9.00 10.30 -5.42
CA LEU A 404 9.09 10.08 -3.97
C LEU A 404 9.60 8.67 -3.69
N TYR A 405 10.75 8.57 -3.01
CA TYR A 405 11.42 7.32 -2.64
C TYR A 405 11.51 7.18 -1.12
N GLY A 406 11.12 6.01 -0.61
CA GLY A 406 11.08 5.69 0.81
C GLY A 406 9.65 5.51 1.29
N SER A 407 9.39 5.84 2.56
CA SER A 407 8.06 5.74 3.18
C SER A 407 7.43 7.14 3.20
N ASP A 408 6.69 7.48 2.16
CA ASP A 408 5.92 8.73 2.05
C ASP A 408 4.79 8.80 3.10
N GLY A 409 4.38 10.01 3.51
CA GLY A 409 3.37 10.22 4.56
C GLY A 409 1.99 10.62 4.03
N ASP A 410 1.09 10.98 4.94
CA ASP A 410 -0.28 11.38 4.60
C ASP A 410 -0.34 12.63 3.70
N TYR A 411 -1.49 12.80 3.03
CA TYR A 411 -1.83 14.00 2.26
C TYR A 411 -0.92 14.29 1.06
N THR A 412 -0.10 13.34 0.64
CA THR A 412 0.66 13.46 -0.60
C THR A 412 -0.26 13.73 -1.79
N ALA A 413 0.16 14.64 -2.66
CA ALA A 413 -0.60 15.17 -3.79
C ALA A 413 -1.96 15.81 -3.42
N SER A 414 -2.19 16.16 -2.15
CA SER A 414 -3.41 16.88 -1.74
C SER A 414 -3.51 18.23 -2.45
N GLY A 415 -4.64 18.49 -3.08
CA GLY A 415 -4.89 19.71 -3.85
C GLY A 415 -4.07 19.84 -5.14
N MET A 416 -3.52 18.75 -5.69
CA MET A 416 -2.78 18.83 -6.97
C MET A 416 -3.63 19.43 -8.09
N ASP A 417 -3.03 20.34 -8.87
CA ASP A 417 -3.66 21.01 -10.01
C ASP A 417 -2.67 21.18 -11.18
N GLY A 418 -2.25 20.03 -11.74
CA GLY A 418 -1.47 19.94 -12.98
C GLY A 418 -0.23 19.07 -12.86
N LEU A 419 0.46 19.09 -11.71
CA LEU A 419 1.69 18.34 -11.49
C LEU A 419 1.56 16.83 -11.65
N GLN A 420 2.71 16.18 -11.80
CA GLN A 420 2.84 14.73 -11.76
C GLN A 420 3.55 14.29 -10.49
N VAL A 421 2.99 13.33 -9.77
CA VAL A 421 3.58 12.73 -8.57
C VAL A 421 3.71 11.22 -8.77
N TYR A 422 4.91 10.68 -8.51
CA TYR A 422 5.21 9.27 -8.58
C TYR A 422 5.66 8.80 -7.20
N VAL A 423 4.87 7.95 -6.55
CA VAL A 423 5.19 7.31 -5.28
C VAL A 423 5.79 5.96 -5.57
N HIS A 424 7.10 5.84 -5.38
CA HIS A 424 7.81 4.58 -5.53
C HIS A 424 7.58 3.75 -4.25
N GLY A 425 6.57 2.87 -4.28
CA GLY A 425 6.16 2.02 -3.17
C GLY A 425 4.72 2.29 -2.73
N ASN A 426 4.43 2.04 -1.45
CA ASN A 426 3.11 2.26 -0.88
C ASN A 426 2.93 3.74 -0.48
N ALA A 427 1.72 4.25 -0.59
CA ALA A 427 1.32 5.59 -0.14
C ALA A 427 0.38 5.48 1.07
N GLN A 428 0.29 6.55 1.89
CA GLN A 428 -0.53 6.55 3.11
C GLN A 428 -1.96 7.04 2.89
N ASP A 429 -2.57 7.52 3.96
CA ASP A 429 -3.94 7.98 4.01
C ASP A 429 -4.07 9.37 3.37
N GLN A 430 -5.28 9.69 2.92
CA GLN A 430 -5.65 11.00 2.39
C GLN A 430 -4.83 11.48 1.19
N VAL A 431 -4.14 10.56 0.51
CA VAL A 431 -3.40 10.83 -0.73
C VAL A 431 -4.36 11.37 -1.79
N ALA A 432 -3.94 12.43 -2.49
CA ALA A 432 -4.72 13.12 -3.52
C ALA A 432 -6.08 13.65 -3.06
N GLN A 433 -6.22 13.95 -1.76
CA GLN A 433 -7.39 14.66 -1.25
C GLN A 433 -7.63 15.94 -2.06
N ILE A 434 -8.88 16.21 -2.43
CA ILE A 434 -9.34 17.37 -3.22
C ILE A 434 -8.54 17.64 -4.51
N ALA A 435 -7.84 16.62 -5.05
CA ALA A 435 -7.07 16.74 -6.29
C ALA A 435 -7.95 17.20 -7.46
N LYS A 436 -7.46 18.13 -8.27
CA LYS A 436 -8.22 18.77 -9.35
C LYS A 436 -7.79 18.32 -10.74
N SER A 437 -6.49 18.26 -10.98
CA SER A 437 -5.90 17.84 -12.25
C SER A 437 -4.45 17.41 -12.07
N GLY A 438 -3.85 16.76 -13.06
CA GLY A 438 -2.50 16.21 -13.00
C GLY A 438 -2.47 14.69 -13.05
N LYS A 439 -1.32 14.11 -12.73
CA LYS A 439 -1.09 12.65 -12.75
C LYS A 439 -0.53 12.17 -11.42
N LEU A 440 -1.09 11.11 -10.87
CA LEU A 440 -0.53 10.42 -9.70
C LEU A 440 -0.32 8.94 -10.02
N VAL A 441 0.87 8.43 -9.72
CA VAL A 441 1.20 7.01 -9.89
C VAL A 441 1.71 6.46 -8.56
N ILE A 442 1.14 5.36 -8.11
CA ILE A 442 1.52 4.67 -6.86
C ILE A 442 1.94 3.24 -7.24
N TYR A 443 3.21 2.92 -7.00
CA TYR A 443 3.80 1.61 -7.33
C TYR A 443 3.61 0.55 -6.23
N GLY A 444 2.60 0.72 -5.41
CA GLY A 444 2.25 -0.14 -4.29
C GLY A 444 0.78 0.03 -3.89
N ASP A 445 0.49 -0.23 -2.62
CA ASP A 445 -0.83 -0.03 -2.02
C ASP A 445 -1.04 1.43 -1.59
N VAL A 446 -2.29 1.86 -1.42
CA VAL A 446 -2.66 3.18 -0.89
C VAL A 446 -3.59 3.07 0.32
N GLY A 447 -3.38 3.97 1.28
CA GLY A 447 -4.14 4.04 2.53
C GLY A 447 -5.58 4.52 2.38
N GLN A 448 -6.21 4.79 3.53
CA GLN A 448 -7.61 5.17 3.64
C GLN A 448 -7.89 6.54 3.04
N THR A 449 -9.15 6.75 2.63
CA THR A 449 -9.68 8.05 2.15
C THR A 449 -8.87 8.64 0.99
N PHE A 450 -8.21 7.77 0.24
CA PHE A 450 -7.56 8.10 -1.02
C PHE A 450 -8.51 8.85 -1.95
N MET A 451 -8.08 9.99 -2.49
CA MET A 451 -8.87 10.88 -3.35
C MET A 451 -10.17 11.40 -2.73
N TYR A 452 -10.23 11.55 -1.40
CA TYR A 452 -11.35 12.19 -0.71
C TYR A 452 -11.69 13.54 -1.37
N GLY A 453 -12.94 13.70 -1.83
CA GLY A 453 -13.42 14.97 -2.37
C GLY A 453 -12.76 15.43 -3.67
N ALA A 454 -11.98 14.58 -4.34
CA ALA A 454 -11.27 14.92 -5.58
C ALA A 454 -12.22 15.42 -6.69
N LYS A 455 -11.73 16.32 -7.55
CA LYS A 455 -12.45 16.93 -8.68
C LYS A 455 -12.00 16.37 -10.04
N GLY A 456 -10.81 15.77 -10.11
CA GLY A 456 -10.22 15.28 -11.35
C GLY A 456 -8.81 14.73 -11.15
N GLY A 457 -8.13 14.46 -12.26
CA GLY A 457 -6.79 13.87 -12.30
C GLY A 457 -6.78 12.46 -12.89
N GLU A 458 -5.63 12.06 -13.43
CA GLU A 458 -5.33 10.71 -13.91
C GLU A 458 -4.52 9.98 -12.86
N VAL A 459 -5.07 8.90 -12.28
CA VAL A 459 -4.44 8.23 -11.15
C VAL A 459 -4.32 6.73 -11.38
N PHE A 460 -3.15 6.18 -11.06
CA PHE A 460 -2.80 4.77 -11.32
C PHE A 460 -2.22 4.15 -10.05
N VAL A 461 -2.82 3.06 -9.57
CA VAL A 461 -2.39 2.32 -8.37
C VAL A 461 -2.06 0.89 -8.75
N LEU A 462 -0.84 0.44 -8.45
CA LEU A 462 -0.40 -0.94 -8.72
C LEU A 462 -1.10 -1.94 -7.79
N GLY A 463 -1.24 -1.60 -6.52
CA GLY A 463 -1.76 -2.48 -5.48
C GLY A 463 -3.22 -2.20 -5.14
N ASN A 464 -3.54 -2.46 -3.87
CA ASN A 464 -4.85 -2.27 -3.28
C ASN A 464 -5.03 -0.84 -2.76
N ALA A 465 -6.28 -0.42 -2.64
CA ALA A 465 -6.68 0.70 -1.79
C ALA A 465 -7.35 0.18 -0.51
N ALA A 466 -7.12 0.86 0.61
CA ALA A 466 -7.76 0.54 1.89
C ALA A 466 -9.25 0.97 1.90
N GLY A 467 -9.73 1.55 3.01
CA GLY A 467 -11.13 1.97 3.17
C GLY A 467 -11.44 3.33 2.52
N ARG A 468 -12.66 3.45 1.97
CA ARG A 468 -13.26 4.71 1.46
C ARG A 468 -12.49 5.43 0.32
N PRO A 469 -11.90 4.72 -0.66
CA PRO A 469 -11.30 5.38 -1.80
C PRO A 469 -12.36 6.12 -2.64
N LEU A 470 -12.03 7.34 -3.06
CA LEU A 470 -12.89 8.26 -3.83
C LEU A 470 -14.19 8.70 -3.12
N ILE A 471 -14.27 8.61 -1.80
CA ILE A 471 -15.43 9.13 -1.07
C ILE A 471 -15.63 10.62 -1.39
N ASN A 472 -16.87 11.00 -1.71
CA ASN A 472 -17.26 12.37 -2.10
C ASN A 472 -16.53 12.95 -3.32
N ALA A 473 -15.85 12.13 -4.13
CA ALA A 473 -15.21 12.63 -5.34
C ALA A 473 -16.27 13.01 -6.39
N VAL A 474 -15.99 14.07 -7.16
CA VAL A 474 -16.90 14.70 -8.11
C VAL A 474 -16.16 15.06 -9.40
N GLY A 475 -16.90 15.47 -10.44
CA GLY A 475 -16.28 15.98 -11.66
C GLY A 475 -15.70 14.88 -12.53
N ARG A 476 -14.39 14.90 -12.80
CA ARG A 476 -13.74 14.09 -13.85
C ARG A 476 -12.54 13.22 -13.41
N PRO A 477 -12.54 12.58 -12.22
CA PRO A 477 -11.45 11.68 -11.85
C PRO A 477 -11.37 10.49 -12.82
N ARG A 478 -10.15 10.07 -13.16
CA ARG A 478 -9.84 8.94 -14.04
C ARG A 478 -8.88 8.01 -13.31
N VAL A 479 -9.40 6.97 -12.68
CA VAL A 479 -8.60 6.17 -11.74
C VAL A 479 -8.50 4.73 -12.19
N VAL A 480 -7.29 4.15 -12.14
CA VAL A 480 -7.03 2.72 -12.31
C VAL A 480 -6.48 2.16 -11.00
N ILE A 481 -7.17 1.17 -10.45
CA ILE A 481 -6.72 0.40 -9.28
C ILE A 481 -6.56 -1.05 -9.74
N ASN A 482 -5.32 -1.53 -9.77
CA ASN A 482 -5.05 -2.87 -10.26
C ASN A 482 -5.41 -3.96 -9.24
N GLY A 483 -5.15 -3.69 -7.96
CA GLY A 483 -5.61 -4.53 -6.86
C GLY A 483 -7.12 -4.43 -6.65
N THR A 484 -7.49 -4.45 -5.38
CA THR A 484 -8.87 -4.26 -4.93
C THR A 484 -9.00 -3.02 -4.04
N CYS A 485 -10.23 -2.71 -3.64
CA CYS A 485 -10.53 -1.76 -2.58
C CYS A 485 -11.17 -2.53 -1.43
N LEU A 486 -10.68 -2.37 -0.21
CA LEU A 486 -11.16 -3.18 0.91
C LEU A 486 -12.66 -2.95 1.16
N ASP A 487 -13.09 -1.69 1.28
CA ASP A 487 -14.51 -1.35 1.31
C ASP A 487 -14.76 0.13 0.99
N PHE A 488 -16.04 0.48 0.80
CA PHE A 488 -16.54 1.84 0.53
C PHE A 488 -15.95 2.51 -0.72
N LEU A 489 -15.63 1.73 -1.77
CA LEU A 489 -15.14 2.31 -3.01
C LEU A 489 -16.22 3.21 -3.65
N ALA A 490 -15.86 4.47 -3.87
CA ALA A 490 -16.69 5.49 -4.51
C ALA A 490 -18.03 5.73 -3.79
N GLU A 491 -17.98 5.73 -2.46
CA GLU A 491 -19.09 6.20 -1.62
C GLU A 491 -19.39 7.68 -1.88
N SER A 492 -20.66 8.02 -2.10
CA SER A 492 -21.11 9.38 -2.45
C SER A 492 -20.38 9.97 -3.67
N PHE A 493 -20.11 9.15 -4.68
CA PHE A 493 -19.46 9.59 -5.92
C PHE A 493 -20.42 10.38 -6.82
N MET A 494 -20.05 11.60 -7.18
CA MET A 494 -20.91 12.54 -7.92
C MET A 494 -20.19 13.01 -9.19
N ALA A 495 -19.73 12.07 -9.99
CA ALA A 495 -18.85 12.34 -11.12
C ALA A 495 -19.54 12.44 -12.48
N GLY A 496 -20.88 12.54 -12.57
CA GLY A 496 -21.59 12.70 -13.84
C GLY A 496 -21.45 11.51 -14.81
N ASP A 497 -21.88 11.63 -16.07
CA ASP A 497 -21.78 10.53 -17.04
C ASP A 497 -20.35 10.38 -17.60
N PRO A 498 -19.67 9.22 -17.43
CA PRO A 498 -18.35 8.98 -18.01
C PRO A 498 -18.26 9.26 -19.51
N LEU A 499 -19.30 8.93 -20.28
CA LEU A 499 -19.34 9.12 -21.73
C LEU A 499 -19.57 10.59 -22.14
N ALA A 500 -19.96 11.44 -21.19
CA ALA A 500 -20.09 12.88 -21.34
C ALA A 500 -18.98 13.66 -20.60
N GLY A 501 -17.85 13.01 -20.31
CA GLY A 501 -16.69 13.65 -19.66
C GLY A 501 -16.70 13.61 -18.13
N GLY A 502 -17.70 12.97 -17.52
CA GLY A 502 -17.73 12.64 -16.09
C GLY A 502 -16.67 11.62 -15.68
N GLY A 503 -16.44 11.41 -14.38
CA GLY A 503 -15.38 10.57 -13.84
C GLY A 503 -15.71 9.07 -13.72
N PHE A 504 -14.67 8.24 -13.63
CA PHE A 504 -14.80 6.79 -13.44
C PHE A 504 -13.61 6.17 -12.68
N VAL A 505 -13.81 4.94 -12.24
CA VAL A 505 -12.76 4.05 -11.71
C VAL A 505 -12.70 2.78 -12.53
N ILE A 506 -11.51 2.26 -12.81
CA ILE A 506 -11.25 0.92 -13.33
C ILE A 506 -10.69 0.09 -12.18
N LEU A 507 -11.35 -1.01 -11.84
CA LEU A 507 -10.93 -1.92 -10.76
C LEU A 507 -10.60 -3.29 -11.35
N ASN A 508 -9.33 -3.70 -11.32
CA ASN A 508 -8.92 -4.94 -11.98
C ASN A 508 -8.96 -6.19 -11.08
N GLY A 509 -8.90 -6.05 -9.75
CA GLY A 509 -9.03 -7.19 -8.83
C GLY A 509 -7.96 -8.25 -9.03
N ILE A 510 -6.72 -7.84 -9.29
CA ILE A 510 -5.57 -8.75 -9.45
C ILE A 510 -4.59 -8.63 -8.28
N GLU A 511 -3.72 -9.61 -8.15
CA GLU A 511 -2.55 -9.56 -7.28
C GLU A 511 -1.36 -10.21 -7.98
N PHE A 512 -0.21 -10.26 -7.30
CA PHE A 512 0.99 -10.92 -7.81
C PHE A 512 1.38 -12.04 -6.86
N ASP A 513 1.63 -13.22 -7.42
CA ASP A 513 2.15 -14.35 -6.65
C ASP A 513 3.62 -14.14 -6.24
N GLY A 514 4.17 -15.07 -5.46
CA GLY A 514 5.57 -15.01 -5.03
C GLY A 514 6.63 -14.95 -6.15
N ARG A 515 6.24 -15.24 -7.40
CA ARG A 515 7.09 -15.18 -8.61
C ARG A 515 6.82 -13.92 -9.44
N GLY A 516 6.03 -12.97 -8.92
CA GLY A 516 5.68 -11.74 -9.62
C GLY A 516 4.76 -11.96 -10.82
N ARG A 517 4.06 -13.09 -10.92
CA ARG A 517 3.07 -13.34 -11.97
C ARG A 517 1.73 -12.77 -11.54
N MET A 518 1.04 -12.13 -12.48
CA MET A 518 -0.32 -11.63 -12.26
C MET A 518 -1.29 -12.80 -12.07
N VAL A 519 -2.05 -12.78 -10.98
CA VAL A 519 -3.14 -13.72 -10.69
C VAL A 519 -4.40 -12.95 -10.28
N PRO A 520 -5.62 -13.48 -10.53
CA PRO A 520 -6.83 -12.84 -10.02
C PRO A 520 -6.91 -12.99 -8.49
N GLN A 521 -7.41 -11.96 -7.81
CA GLN A 521 -7.84 -12.11 -6.41
C GLN A 521 -9.06 -13.02 -6.35
N SER A 522 -9.29 -13.62 -5.18
CA SER A 522 -10.45 -14.49 -4.93
C SER A 522 -11.78 -13.76 -5.16
N MET A 523 -11.83 -12.46 -4.82
CA MET A 523 -12.96 -11.56 -5.07
C MET A 523 -12.42 -10.27 -5.68
N PRO A 524 -12.96 -9.77 -6.81
CA PRO A 524 -12.54 -8.50 -7.39
C PRO A 524 -12.77 -7.31 -6.45
N TYR A 525 -13.82 -7.39 -5.63
CA TYR A 525 -14.16 -6.43 -4.58
C TYR A 525 -14.70 -7.18 -3.35
N PRO A 526 -13.96 -7.22 -2.23
CA PRO A 526 -14.33 -7.98 -1.04
C PRO A 526 -15.31 -7.24 -0.12
N GLY A 527 -15.47 -5.92 -0.26
CA GLY A 527 -16.32 -5.10 0.61
C GLY A 527 -17.81 -5.24 0.37
N SER A 528 -18.62 -4.72 1.29
CA SER A 528 -20.09 -4.76 1.18
C SER A 528 -20.70 -3.45 0.66
N ASN A 529 -19.91 -2.39 0.55
CA ASN A 529 -20.38 -1.04 0.21
C ASN A 529 -19.71 -0.49 -1.05
N LEU A 530 -20.03 -1.06 -2.20
CA LEU A 530 -19.53 -0.61 -3.51
C LEU A 530 -20.46 0.46 -4.09
N PHE A 531 -19.88 1.61 -4.45
CA PHE A 531 -20.60 2.69 -5.14
C PHE A 531 -21.81 3.23 -4.37
N SER A 532 -21.75 3.12 -3.04
CA SER A 532 -22.84 3.48 -2.14
C SER A 532 -23.18 4.97 -2.24
N LEU A 533 -24.46 5.32 -2.34
CA LEU A 533 -24.95 6.71 -2.39
C LEU A 533 -24.39 7.54 -3.57
N ALA A 534 -23.79 6.91 -4.56
CA ALA A 534 -23.30 7.61 -5.74
C ALA A 534 -24.47 8.16 -6.57
N SER A 535 -24.31 9.40 -7.07
CA SER A 535 -25.28 10.06 -7.95
C SER A 535 -24.76 10.23 -9.38
N GLY A 536 -23.49 9.92 -9.63
CA GLY A 536 -22.89 9.94 -10.96
C GLY A 536 -21.51 9.31 -11.00
N GLY A 537 -21.05 8.99 -12.21
CA GLY A 537 -19.82 8.28 -12.51
C GLY A 537 -20.07 6.82 -12.84
N ALA A 538 -18.99 6.06 -13.00
CA ALA A 538 -19.06 4.60 -13.11
C ALA A 538 -17.82 3.92 -12.53
N ILE A 539 -17.98 2.64 -12.20
CA ILE A 539 -16.86 1.71 -12.00
C ILE A 539 -16.88 0.69 -13.13
N TYR A 540 -15.74 0.52 -13.79
CA TYR A 540 -15.47 -0.56 -14.74
C TYR A 540 -14.70 -1.64 -14.00
N ILE A 541 -15.41 -2.66 -13.53
CA ILE A 541 -14.86 -3.71 -12.69
C ILE A 541 -14.57 -4.96 -13.52
N ARG A 542 -13.33 -5.48 -13.43
CA ARG A 542 -12.95 -6.78 -13.97
C ARG A 542 -13.56 -7.86 -13.10
N ASP A 543 -14.61 -8.51 -13.60
CA ASP A 543 -15.32 -9.56 -12.89
C ASP A 543 -15.82 -10.65 -13.85
N PRO A 544 -14.90 -11.46 -14.38
CA PRO A 544 -15.20 -12.44 -15.41
C PRO A 544 -16.07 -13.60 -14.92
N HIS A 545 -16.18 -13.79 -13.60
CA HIS A 545 -16.98 -14.86 -12.98
C HIS A 545 -18.26 -14.33 -12.34
N SER A 546 -18.57 -13.04 -12.49
CA SER A 546 -19.75 -12.39 -11.91
C SER A 546 -19.86 -12.56 -10.39
N LEU A 547 -18.74 -12.45 -9.69
CA LEU A 547 -18.66 -12.60 -8.24
C LEU A 547 -19.20 -11.39 -7.48
N VAL A 548 -19.18 -10.20 -8.08
CA VAL A 548 -19.77 -9.00 -7.48
C VAL A 548 -21.28 -9.04 -7.67
N VAL A 549 -22.02 -8.86 -6.57
CA VAL A 549 -23.47 -9.00 -6.53
C VAL A 549 -24.17 -7.69 -6.20
N GLU A 550 -25.46 -7.57 -6.56
CA GLU A 550 -26.26 -6.37 -6.31
C GLU A 550 -26.33 -5.99 -4.82
N ARG A 551 -26.23 -6.96 -3.90
CA ARG A 551 -26.24 -6.69 -2.45
C ARG A 551 -25.03 -5.87 -1.97
N GLN A 552 -23.94 -5.85 -2.75
CA GLN A 552 -22.79 -4.98 -2.46
C GLN A 552 -23.02 -3.53 -2.91
N LEU A 553 -24.09 -3.27 -3.68
CA LEU A 553 -24.40 -1.96 -4.23
C LEU A 553 -25.47 -1.29 -3.38
N ASN A 554 -25.19 -0.08 -2.89
CA ASN A 554 -26.19 0.74 -2.21
C ASN A 554 -26.57 1.95 -3.09
N GLY A 555 -27.54 1.78 -3.98
CA GLY A 555 -27.93 2.81 -4.96
C GLY A 555 -27.21 2.72 -6.31
N GLY A 556 -26.42 1.67 -6.54
CA GLY A 556 -25.81 1.32 -7.82
C GLY A 556 -26.53 0.18 -8.54
N VAL A 557 -26.23 0.00 -9.83
CA VAL A 557 -26.69 -1.11 -10.68
C VAL A 557 -25.55 -1.67 -11.50
N LEU A 558 -25.52 -2.98 -11.67
CA LEU A 558 -24.61 -3.69 -12.58
C LEU A 558 -25.20 -3.76 -13.99
N SER A 559 -24.36 -3.49 -14.99
CA SER A 559 -24.71 -3.57 -16.40
C SER A 559 -23.54 -4.08 -17.22
N THR A 560 -23.83 -4.55 -18.44
CA THR A 560 -22.80 -4.99 -19.39
C THR A 560 -21.96 -3.80 -19.85
N LEU A 561 -20.66 -4.03 -20.03
CA LEU A 561 -19.77 -3.05 -20.65
C LEU A 561 -20.20 -2.82 -22.12
N SER A 562 -20.33 -1.55 -22.54
CA SER A 562 -20.54 -1.22 -23.96
C SER A 562 -19.23 -1.00 -24.72
N ASP A 563 -19.28 -1.01 -26.06
CA ASP A 563 -18.10 -0.66 -26.88
C ASP A 563 -17.61 0.77 -26.63
N LYS A 564 -18.52 1.71 -26.36
CA LYS A 564 -18.17 3.10 -26.03
C LYS A 564 -17.44 3.18 -24.68
N ASP A 565 -17.91 2.40 -23.69
CA ASP A 565 -17.23 2.29 -22.40
C ASP A 565 -15.82 1.71 -22.57
N TRP A 566 -15.67 0.65 -23.38
CA TRP A 566 -14.36 0.07 -23.68
C TRP A 566 -13.42 1.06 -24.36
N GLN A 567 -13.90 1.77 -25.39
CA GLN A 567 -13.13 2.81 -26.07
C GLN A 567 -12.68 3.93 -25.12
N LEU A 568 -13.53 4.29 -24.14
CA LEU A 568 -13.21 5.28 -23.12
C LEU A 568 -12.07 4.82 -22.20
N ILE A 569 -12.08 3.57 -21.73
CA ILE A 569 -11.11 3.09 -20.74
C ILE A 569 -9.79 2.59 -21.34
N ARG A 570 -9.78 2.20 -22.62
CA ARG A 570 -8.60 1.61 -23.29
C ARG A 570 -7.32 2.47 -23.19
N PRO A 571 -7.34 3.81 -23.36
CA PRO A 571 -6.13 4.62 -23.21
C PRO A 571 -5.53 4.57 -21.80
N TYR A 572 -6.37 4.47 -20.77
CA TYR A 572 -5.92 4.36 -19.37
C TYR A 572 -5.32 2.99 -19.09
N LEU A 573 -5.87 1.92 -19.69
CA LEU A 573 -5.26 0.60 -19.63
C LEU A 573 -3.90 0.53 -20.36
N ALA A 574 -3.72 1.29 -21.44
CA ALA A 574 -2.44 1.39 -22.13
C ALA A 574 -1.39 2.15 -21.30
N GLU A 575 -1.78 3.24 -20.63
CA GLU A 575 -0.88 3.92 -19.69
C GLU A 575 -0.56 3.04 -18.47
N ASN A 576 -1.54 2.28 -17.98
CA ASN A 576 -1.34 1.28 -16.93
C ASN A 576 -0.33 0.19 -17.33
N GLU A 577 -0.38 -0.28 -18.58
CA GLU A 577 0.61 -1.20 -19.15
C GLU A 577 2.01 -0.56 -19.20
N ARG A 578 2.12 0.70 -19.64
CA ARG A 578 3.40 1.43 -19.67
C ARG A 578 4.01 1.56 -18.27
N LEU A 579 3.19 1.92 -17.28
CA LEU A 579 3.63 2.14 -15.90
C LEU A 579 4.00 0.84 -15.20
N PHE A 580 3.12 -0.16 -15.24
CA PHE A 580 3.21 -1.34 -14.37
C PHE A 580 3.56 -2.64 -15.10
N GLY A 581 3.56 -2.66 -16.44
CA GLY A 581 3.75 -3.88 -17.23
C GLY A 581 2.52 -4.79 -17.28
N ILE A 582 1.35 -4.32 -16.83
CA ILE A 582 0.10 -5.09 -16.82
C ILE A 582 -0.59 -4.87 -18.16
N ARG A 583 -0.45 -5.83 -19.08
CA ARG A 583 -0.99 -5.69 -20.44
C ARG A 583 -2.50 -5.84 -20.45
N ALA A 584 -3.19 -5.04 -21.27
CA ALA A 584 -4.63 -5.18 -21.45
C ALA A 584 -5.02 -6.61 -21.90
N LYS A 585 -4.17 -7.26 -22.68
CA LYS A 585 -4.36 -8.67 -23.08
C LYS A 585 -4.34 -9.63 -21.89
N ASP A 586 -3.49 -9.40 -20.90
CA ASP A 586 -3.39 -10.26 -19.72
C ASP A 586 -4.65 -10.10 -18.87
N LEU A 587 -5.13 -8.86 -18.69
CA LEU A 587 -6.40 -8.59 -18.01
C LEU A 587 -7.60 -9.27 -18.69
N LEU A 588 -7.61 -9.32 -20.03
CA LEU A 588 -8.65 -10.00 -20.81
C LEU A 588 -8.47 -11.52 -20.90
N THR A 589 -7.37 -12.07 -20.38
CA THR A 589 -7.15 -13.52 -20.37
C THR A 589 -7.72 -14.10 -19.07
N VAL A 590 -8.66 -15.02 -19.21
CA VAL A 590 -9.37 -15.69 -18.10
C VAL A 590 -9.27 -17.19 -18.33
N ASP A 591 -8.84 -17.94 -17.32
CA ASP A 591 -8.65 -19.39 -17.39
C ASP A 591 -7.80 -19.84 -18.61
N GLY A 592 -6.76 -19.05 -18.92
CA GLY A 592 -5.86 -19.30 -20.05
C GLY A 592 -6.43 -18.97 -21.44
N LYS A 593 -7.64 -18.39 -21.52
CA LYS A 593 -8.29 -18.00 -22.78
C LYS A 593 -8.49 -16.50 -22.86
N THR A 594 -8.10 -15.89 -23.98
CA THR A 594 -8.43 -14.49 -24.25
C THR A 594 -9.93 -14.34 -24.48
N LYS A 595 -10.56 -13.45 -23.73
CA LYS A 595 -11.99 -13.14 -23.78
C LYS A 595 -12.24 -11.75 -24.34
N THR A 596 -13.48 -11.47 -24.72
CA THR A 596 -13.89 -10.11 -25.10
C THR A 596 -13.97 -9.21 -23.87
N PRO A 597 -13.79 -7.87 -24.00
CA PRO A 597 -13.96 -6.94 -22.89
C PRO A 597 -15.29 -7.08 -22.15
N GLN A 598 -16.37 -7.38 -22.87
CA GLN A 598 -17.73 -7.51 -22.33
C GLN A 598 -17.93 -8.81 -21.53
N GLU A 599 -17.14 -9.84 -21.78
CA GLU A 599 -17.11 -11.07 -20.97
C GLU A 599 -16.30 -10.89 -19.68
N VAL A 600 -15.41 -9.89 -19.62
CA VAL A 600 -14.43 -9.73 -18.53
C VAL A 600 -14.78 -8.57 -17.60
N TYR A 601 -15.27 -7.46 -18.16
CA TYR A 601 -15.59 -6.26 -17.41
C TYR A 601 -17.09 -6.03 -17.35
N ARG A 602 -17.55 -5.58 -16.18
CA ARG A 602 -18.92 -5.12 -15.95
C ARG A 602 -18.89 -3.65 -15.52
N LYS A 603 -19.99 -2.95 -15.74
CA LYS A 603 -20.16 -1.54 -15.39
C LYS A 603 -21.07 -1.41 -14.18
N VAL A 604 -20.57 -0.78 -13.13
CA VAL A 604 -21.38 -0.27 -12.03
C VAL A 604 -21.69 1.20 -12.31
N SER A 605 -22.96 1.58 -12.22
CA SER A 605 -23.41 2.96 -12.37
C SER A 605 -24.52 3.28 -11.38
N ALA A 606 -24.74 4.57 -11.11
CA ALA A 606 -25.81 5.00 -10.21
C ALA A 606 -27.18 4.67 -10.81
N VAL A 607 -28.13 4.29 -9.95
CA VAL A 607 -29.54 4.16 -10.36
C VAL A 607 -30.07 5.55 -10.72
N LYS A 608 -30.72 5.68 -11.88
CA LYS A 608 -31.40 6.93 -12.24
C LYS A 608 -32.60 7.13 -11.33
N LEU A 609 -32.52 8.12 -10.43
CA LEU A 609 -33.65 8.54 -9.62
C LEU A 609 -34.66 9.27 -10.51
N SER A 610 -35.93 8.86 -10.46
CA SER A 610 -37.05 9.43 -11.25
C SER A 610 -37.30 10.92 -10.99
N VAL A 611 -36.69 11.51 -9.96
CA VAL A 611 -36.82 12.93 -9.59
C VAL A 611 -35.76 13.81 -10.30
N LEU A 612 -34.80 13.20 -11.02
CA LEU A 612 -33.73 13.90 -11.76
C LEU A 612 -33.94 13.85 -13.29
N THR A 613 -35.08 13.35 -13.74
CA THR A 613 -35.57 13.38 -15.14
C THR A 613 -36.74 14.34 -15.24
#